data_AF-A0A9E6DSJ8-F1
#
_entry.id   AF-A0A9E6DSJ8-F1
#
_cell.length_a   1.000
_cell.length_b   1.000
_cell.length_c   1.000
_cell.angle_alpha   90.00
_cell.angle_beta   90.00
_cell.angle_gamma   90.00
#
_symmetry.space_group_name_H-M   'P 1'
#
loop_
_entity.id
_entity.type
_entity.pdbx_description
1 polymer ?
#
loop_
_entity_poly.entity_id
_entity_poly.type
_entity_poly.pdbx_seq_one_letter_code
_entity_poly.pdbx_strand_id
1 'polypeptide(L)'
;MYYRDAGLFGPRKSAGLGGIRVPVDDELKIGTRLVIELFFAGGGSRNYDVRVVWLRPSSSDFAKYEVALEFLGAMTTWDDECCRSTTSA
;
A
#
# COMPACT_ATOMS: atom_id res chain seq x y z
N MET A 1 -16.15 12.75 1.41
CA MET A 1 -15.06 11.74 1.46
C MET A 1 -14.17 12.12 2.63
N TYR A 2 -14.33 11.45 3.78
CA TYR A 2 -13.62 11.83 5.00
C TYR A 2 -12.22 11.20 5.01
N TYR A 3 -11.20 12.01 4.73
CA TYR A 3 -9.81 11.60 4.91
C TYR A 3 -9.48 11.73 6.40
N ARG A 4 -9.43 10.61 7.13
CA ARG A 4 -8.80 10.59 8.45
C ARG A 4 -7.33 10.29 8.23
N ASP A 5 -6.50 11.27 8.59
CA ASP A 5 -5.06 11.11 8.75
C ASP A 5 -4.80 9.86 9.60
N ALA A 6 -4.31 8.80 8.97
CA ALA A 6 -3.96 7.57 9.63
C ALA A 6 -2.60 7.80 10.29
N GLY A 7 -2.63 8.52 11.42
CA GLY A 7 -1.48 8.92 12.23
C GLY A 7 -0.35 7.91 12.09
N LEU A 8 0.64 8.33 11.30
CA LEU A 8 1.87 7.61 11.00
C LEU A 8 2.40 7.05 12.32
N PHE A 9 2.27 5.74 12.47
CA PHE A 9 3.04 4.85 13.33
C PHE A 9 3.56 5.51 14.63
N GLY A 10 2.94 5.14 15.78
CA GLY A 10 3.47 5.45 17.11
C GLY A 10 4.98 5.16 17.24
N PRO A 11 5.67 5.75 18.23
CA PRO A 11 7.08 6.16 18.17
C PRO A 11 8.05 4.98 18.05
N ARG A 12 8.15 4.43 16.84
CA ARG A 12 9.26 3.62 16.38
C ARG A 12 9.63 4.18 15.03
N LYS A 13 10.79 4.82 14.99
CA LYS A 13 11.45 5.36 13.78
C LYS A 13 11.32 4.35 12.64
N SER A 14 10.35 4.53 11.75
CA SER A 14 10.26 3.75 10.51
C SER A 14 11.04 4.54 9.46
N ALA A 15 12.24 4.07 9.13
CA ALA A 15 12.93 4.42 7.89
C ALA A 15 12.26 3.72 6.69
N GLY A 16 10.92 3.71 6.64
CA GLY A 16 10.10 3.01 5.65
C GLY A 16 9.37 3.99 4.75
N LEU A 17 8.95 3.54 3.56
CA LEU A 17 8.28 4.36 2.53
C LEU A 17 6.84 4.80 2.92
N GLY A 18 6.50 4.77 4.20
CA GLY A 18 5.16 4.97 4.73
C GLY A 18 4.31 3.70 4.69
N GLY A 19 2.99 3.87 4.82
CA GLY A 19 2.03 2.77 4.79
C GLY A 19 0.58 3.26 4.75
N ILE A 20 -0.34 2.33 4.56
CA ILE A 20 -1.79 2.60 4.51
C ILE A 20 -2.54 1.65 5.43
N ARG A 21 -3.68 2.10 5.97
CA ARG A 21 -4.63 1.23 6.67
C ARG A 21 -5.85 1.00 5.79
N VAL A 22 -6.24 -0.26 5.67
CA VAL A 22 -7.38 -0.66 4.86
C VAL A 22 -8.30 -1.61 5.63
N PRO A 23 -9.62 -1.42 5.56
CA PRO A 23 -10.58 -2.41 6.01
C PRO A 23 -10.60 -3.59 5.03
N VAL A 24 -10.62 -4.81 5.54
CA VAL A 24 -10.72 -6.04 4.73
C VAL A 24 -11.63 -7.07 5.39
N ASP A 25 -12.23 -7.94 4.58
CA ASP A 25 -13.02 -9.07 5.09
C ASP A 25 -12.21 -10.35 5.28
N ASP A 26 -11.04 -10.42 4.66
CA ASP A 26 -10.17 -11.58 4.69
C ASP A 26 -9.17 -11.53 5.86
N GLU A 27 -8.94 -12.69 6.48
CA GLU A 27 -7.92 -12.81 7.52
C GLU A 27 -6.52 -12.90 6.89
N LEU A 28 -5.79 -11.78 6.92
CA LEU A 28 -4.42 -11.70 6.41
C LEU A 28 -3.40 -11.96 7.53
N LYS A 29 -2.34 -12.71 7.23
CA LYS A 29 -1.25 -12.97 8.20
C LYS A 29 -0.24 -11.83 8.23
N ILE A 30 0.18 -11.41 9.43
CA ILE A 30 1.29 -10.46 9.59
C ILE A 30 2.55 -11.03 8.94
N GLY A 31 3.29 -10.18 8.22
CA GLY A 31 4.47 -10.53 7.44
C GLY A 31 4.18 -10.95 5.99
N THR A 32 2.91 -11.23 5.64
CA THR A 32 2.51 -11.54 4.27
C THR A 32 2.85 -10.39 3.34
N ARG A 33 3.47 -10.70 2.21
CA ARG A 33 3.71 -9.76 1.12
C ARG A 33 2.57 -9.83 0.12
N LEU A 34 2.10 -8.67 -0.32
CA LEU A 34 1.00 -8.53 -1.27
C LEU A 34 1.39 -7.51 -2.32
N VAL A 35 0.81 -7.63 -3.51
CA VAL A 35 0.75 -6.56 -4.50
C VAL A 35 -0.63 -5.93 -4.39
N ILE A 36 -0.70 -4.62 -4.19
CA ILE A 36 -1.96 -3.89 -4.16
C ILE A 36 -2.00 -2.85 -5.27
N GLU A 37 -3.18 -2.64 -5.85
CA GLU A 37 -3.46 -1.55 -6.76
C GLU A 37 -4.16 -0.42 -5.99
N LEU A 38 -3.57 0.78 -6.00
CA LEU A 38 -4.17 1.97 -5.40
C LEU A 38 -4.73 2.87 -6.48
N PHE A 39 -6.01 3.23 -6.36
CA PHE A 39 -6.70 4.16 -7.25
C PHE A 39 -6.66 5.58 -6.66
N PHE A 40 -6.22 6.56 -7.44
CA PHE A 40 -6.06 7.95 -6.98
C PHE A 40 -7.21 8.85 -7.46
N ALA A 41 -7.54 9.85 -6.64
CA ALA A 41 -8.49 10.89 -7.03
C ALA A 41 -7.90 11.72 -8.19
N GLY A 42 -8.55 11.69 -9.35
CA GLY A 42 -8.03 12.27 -10.60
C GLY A 42 -7.92 11.26 -11.73
N GLY A 43 -8.16 9.98 -11.46
CA GLY A 43 -8.01 8.92 -12.44
C GLY A 43 -6.57 8.39 -12.45
N GLY A 44 -6.43 7.10 -12.72
CA GLY A 44 -5.17 6.38 -12.65
C GLY A 44 -5.06 5.50 -11.41
N SER A 45 -4.26 4.46 -11.56
CA SER A 45 -3.94 3.51 -10.52
C SER A 45 -2.45 3.20 -10.55
N ARG A 46 -1.91 2.74 -9.42
CA ARG A 46 -0.51 2.28 -9.33
C ARG A 46 -0.41 1.07 -8.44
N ASN A 47 0.43 0.13 -8.86
CA ASN A 47 0.75 -1.07 -8.11
C ASN A 47 1.88 -0.83 -7.11
N TYR A 48 1.70 -1.35 -5.90
CA TYR A 48 2.67 -1.28 -4.82
C TYR A 48 2.92 -2.66 -4.23
N ASP A 49 4.19 -2.95 -3.99
CA ASP A 49 4.59 -4.05 -3.13
C ASP A 49 4.41 -3.62 -1.68
N VAL A 50 3.66 -4.40 -0.92
CA VAL A 50 3.35 -4.10 0.48
C VAL A 50 3.56 -5.31 1.37
N ARG A 51 3.72 -5.04 2.67
CA ARG A 51 3.77 -6.04 3.73
C ARG A 51 2.70 -5.77 4.78
N VAL A 52 1.98 -6.81 5.19
CA VAL A 52 1.10 -6.73 6.36
C VAL A 52 1.95 -6.59 7.62
N VAL A 53 1.82 -5.47 8.33
CA VAL A 53 2.59 -5.21 9.56
C VAL A 53 1.73 -5.21 10.81
N TRP A 54 0.41 -5.15 10.65
CA TRP A 54 -0.54 -5.18 11.77
C TRP A 54 -1.91 -5.62 11.28
N LEU A 55 -2.59 -6.41 12.12
CA LEU A 55 -3.96 -6.90 11.90
C LEU A 55 -4.72 -6.77 13.22
N ARG A 56 -5.95 -6.26 13.16
CA ARG A 56 -6.90 -6.38 14.27
C ARG A 56 -8.31 -6.70 13.77
N PRO A 57 -9.16 -7.31 14.61
CA PRO A 57 -10.60 -7.32 14.37
C PRO A 57 -11.11 -5.88 14.24
N SER A 58 -11.97 -5.66 13.25
CA SER A 58 -12.65 -4.40 13.03
C SER A 58 -13.81 -4.25 14.01
N SER A 59 -14.10 -3.01 14.41
CA SER A 59 -15.30 -2.65 15.17
C SER A 59 -16.44 -2.16 14.26
N SER A 60 -16.26 -2.25 12.94
CA SER A 60 -17.18 -1.76 11.92
C SER A 60 -17.93 -2.92 11.28
N ASP A 61 -19.21 -2.73 10.94
CA ASP A 61 -20.01 -3.72 10.22
C ASP A 61 -19.60 -3.87 8.75
N PHE A 62 -18.79 -2.94 8.22
CA PHE A 62 -18.40 -2.90 6.81
C PHE A 62 -17.21 -3.80 6.46
N ALA A 63 -16.46 -4.26 7.47
CA ALA A 63 -15.31 -5.13 7.25
C ALA A 63 -15.00 -5.90 8.54
N LYS A 64 -14.52 -7.14 8.41
CA LYS A 64 -14.16 -7.97 9.57
C LYS A 64 -12.84 -7.59 10.23
N TYR A 65 -11.89 -7.04 9.47
CA TYR A 65 -10.55 -6.70 9.96
C TYR A 65 -10.12 -5.29 9.53
N GLU A 66 -9.26 -4.69 10.34
CA GLU A 66 -8.45 -3.55 9.93
C GLU A 66 -6.99 -3.97 9.82
N VAL A 67 -6.37 -3.64 8.70
CA VAL A 67 -4.99 -4.05 8.38
C VAL A 67 -4.14 -2.82 8.15
N ALA A 68 -2.91 -2.81 8.68
CA ALA A 68 -1.89 -1.86 8.28
C ALA A 68 -0.89 -2.51 7.33
N LEU A 69 -0.67 -1.85 6.20
CA LEU A 69 0.23 -2.24 5.15
C LEU A 69 1.41 -1.27 5.12
N GLU A 70 2.63 -1.79 5.07
CA GLU A 70 3.86 -1.02 4.87
C GLU A 70 4.24 -1.09 3.39
N PHE A 71 4.58 0.06 2.79
CA PHE A 71 5.08 0.10 1.42
C PHE A 71 6.53 -0.38 1.36
N LEU A 72 6.78 -1.39 0.52
CA LEU A 72 8.13 -1.91 0.25
C LEU A 72 8.74 -1.28 -1.01
N GLY A 73 7.89 -0.85 -1.94
CA GLY A 73 8.31 -0.19 -3.18
C GLY A 73 7.12 0.03 -4.12
N ALA A 74 7.27 0.98 -5.06
CA ALA A 74 6.37 1.05 -6.21
C ALA A 74 6.81 0.00 -7.22
N MET A 75 5.89 -0.86 -7.64
CA MET A 75 6.18 -1.77 -8.75
C MET A 75 6.20 -0.90 -10.00
N THR A 76 7.39 -0.72 -10.59
CA THR A 76 7.50 -0.05 -11.88
C THR A 76 6.99 -1.07 -12.89
N THR A 77 5.84 -0.78 -13.51
CA THR A 77 5.39 -1.55 -14.67
C THR A 77 6.52 -1.58 -15.69
N TRP A 78 6.83 -2.76 -16.21
CA TRP A 78 7.95 -3.08 -17.10
C TRP A 78 7.88 -2.41 -18.49
N ASP A 79 7.24 -1.24 -18.60
CA ASP A 79 7.03 -0.50 -19.85
C ASP A 79 7.88 0.78 -19.98
N ASP A 80 8.51 1.26 -18.90
CA ASP A 80 9.28 2.52 -18.93
C ASP A 80 10.75 2.37 -19.37
N GLU A 81 11.30 1.15 -19.42
CA GLU A 81 12.73 0.97 -19.71
C GLU A 81 13.05 0.81 -21.21
N CYS A 82 12.05 0.49 -22.05
CA CYS A 82 12.30 0.33 -23.48
C CYS A 82 12.49 1.66 -24.22
N CYS A 83 11.94 2.76 -23.68
CA CYS A 83 11.94 4.06 -24.37
C CYS A 83 13.18 4.94 -24.11
N ARG A 84 14.16 4.50 -23.30
CA ARG A 84 15.38 5.30 -23.03
C ARG A 84 16.62 4.91 -23.84
N SER A 85 16.51 3.96 -24.76
CA SER A 85 17.66 3.37 -25.44
C SER A 85 17.75 3.70 -26.93
N THR A 86 17.35 4.87 -27.41
CA THR A 86 17.71 5.29 -28.80
C THR A 86 17.68 6.81 -29.00
N THR A 87 18.67 7.53 -28.48
CA THR A 87 19.14 8.79 -29.13
C THR A 87 20.60 9.01 -28.74
N SER A 88 21.51 8.40 -29.49
CA SER A 88 22.92 8.79 -29.59
C SER A 88 23.51 8.15 -30.84
N ALA A 89 23.51 8.91 -31.94
CA ALA A 89 24.51 8.94 -33.00
C ALA A 89 24.09 9.98 -34.05
#